data_AF-A0A565BWV3-F1
#
_entry.id   AF-A0A565BWV3-F1
#
_cell.length_a   1.000
_cell.length_b   1.000
_cell.length_c   1.000
_cell.angle_alpha   90.00
_cell.angle_beta   90.00
_cell.angle_gamma   90.00
#
_symmetry.space_group_name_H-M   'P 1'
#
loop_
_entity.id
_entity.type
_entity.pdbx_description
1 polymer ?
#
loop_
_entity_poly.entity_id
_entity_poly.type
_entity_poly.pdbx_seq_one_letter_code
_entity_poly.pdbx_strand_id
1 'polypeptide(L)' 'MPGMTGFELLKKLKESSNLKEVPVVILSSENIPTRINKCLASGAQMFMQKPLKLSDVEKLKCHLLNFRS' A
#
# COMPACT_ATOMS: atom_id res chain seq x y z
N MET A 1 15.09 -0.47 -0.63
CA MET A 1 15.64 0.59 0.24
C MET A 1 16.74 -0.07 1.05
N PRO A 2 17.97 0.43 1.02
CA PRO A 2 19.03 -0.13 1.86
C PRO A 2 18.61 -0.02 3.34
N GLY A 3 18.73 -1.11 4.09
CA GLY A 3 18.45 -1.15 5.53
C GLY A 3 16.98 -1.25 5.96
N MET A 4 16.00 -1.26 5.04
CA MET A 4 14.58 -1.43 5.40
C MET A 4 13.76 -1.98 4.23
N THR A 5 12.81 -2.85 4.51
CA THR A 5 11.82 -3.32 3.53
C THR A 5 10.60 -2.40 3.47
N GLY A 6 9.90 -2.38 2.33
CA GLY A 6 8.62 -1.65 2.23
C GLY A 6 7.57 -2.13 3.23
N PHE A 7 7.63 -3.41 3.62
CA PHE A 7 6.76 -3.99 4.63
C PHE A 7 7.04 -3.46 6.04
N GLU A 8 8.31 -3.37 6.43
CA GLU A 8 8.69 -2.79 7.73
C GLU A 8 8.30 -1.32 7.83
N LEU A 9 8.45 -0.57 6.74
CA LEU A 9 7.99 0.81 6.67
C LEU A 9 6.47 0.91 6.85
N LEU A 10 5.70 0.07 6.15
CA LEU A 10 4.24 0.00 6.30
C LEU A 10 3.86 -0.22 7.77
N LYS A 11 4.47 -1.21 8.41
CA LYS A 11 4.19 -1.54 9.82
C LYS A 11 4.48 -0.35 10.73
N LYS A 12 5.64 0.30 10.58
CA LYS A 12 6.00 1.51 11.36
C LYS A 12 5.02 2.67 11.14
N LEU A 13 4.55 2.88 9.92
CA LEU A 13 3.54 3.91 9.63
C LEU A 13 2.21 3.61 10.32
N LYS A 14 1.76 2.35 10.28
CA LYS A 14 0.48 1.95 10.88
C LYS A 14 0.51 1.84 12.41
N GLU A 15 1.68 1.67 13.01
CA GLU A 15 1.89 1.72 14.47
C GLU A 15 2.07 3.16 15.00
N SER A 16 2.37 4.13 14.13
CA SER A 16 2.57 5.52 14.54
C SER A 16 1.23 6.21 14.85
N SER A 17 1.12 6.83 16.03
CA SER A 17 -0.06 7.60 16.44
C SER A 17 -0.44 8.71 15.45
N ASN A 18 0.57 9.31 14.81
CA ASN A 18 0.39 10.49 13.96
C ASN A 18 0.20 10.12 12.48
N LEU A 19 0.57 8.90 12.08
CA LEU A 19 0.61 8.48 10.67
C LEU A 19 -0.30 7.28 10.36
N LYS A 20 -0.86 6.61 11.38
CA LYS A 20 -1.69 5.41 11.18
C LYS A 20 -2.87 5.62 10.23
N GLU A 21 -3.45 6.82 10.24
CA GLU A 21 -4.60 7.19 9.39
C GLU A 21 -4.20 7.53 7.95
N VAL A 22 -2.91 7.72 7.65
CA VAL A 22 -2.45 8.03 6.29
C VAL A 22 -2.69 6.79 5.40
N PRO A 23 -3.45 6.92 4.29
CA PRO A 23 -3.61 5.86 3.30
C PRO A 23 -2.27 5.40 2.73
N VAL A 24 -2.00 4.08 2.76
CA VAL A 24 -0.78 3.51 2.19
C VAL A 24 -1.12 2.53 1.09
N VAL A 25 -0.51 2.73 -0.08
CA VAL A 25 -0.61 1.84 -1.24
C VAL A 25 0.77 1.27 -1.54
N ILE A 26 0.86 -0.05 -1.68
CA ILE A 26 2.11 -0.76 -1.94
C ILE A 26 2.28 -0.95 -3.44
N LEU A 27 3.47 -0.62 -3.95
CA LEU A 27 3.87 -0.86 -5.33
C LEU A 27 5.05 -1.83 -5.36
N SER A 28 4.89 -3.01 -5.97
CA SER A 28 5.95 -4.02 -6.03
C SER A 28 6.15 -4.56 -7.44
N SER A 29 7.38 -4.95 -7.77
CA SER A 29 7.67 -5.76 -8.96
C SER A 29 7.33 -7.23 -8.73
N GLU A 30 7.23 -7.66 -7.47
CA GLU A 30 6.89 -9.02 -7.09
C GLU A 30 5.37 -9.21 -7.08
N ASN A 31 4.94 -10.38 -7.58
CA ASN A 31 3.55 -10.81 -7.55
C ASN A 31 3.44 -12.13 -6.77
N ILE A 32 3.70 -12.04 -5.46
CA ILE A 32 3.67 -13.20 -4.56
C ILE A 32 2.44 -13.06 -3.65
N PRO A 33 1.42 -13.94 -3.77
CA PRO A 33 0.16 -13.82 -3.03
C PRO A 33 0.33 -13.70 -1.52
N THR A 34 1.26 -14.45 -0.93
CA THR A 34 1.53 -14.38 0.51
C THR A 34 2.06 -13.02 0.96
N ARG A 35 2.90 -12.36 0.14
CA ARG A 35 3.39 -10.99 0.42
C ARG A 35 2.29 -9.96 0.26
N ILE A 36 1.45 -10.10 -0.76
CA ILE A 36 0.31 -9.22 -1.01
C ILE A 36 -0.64 -9.27 0.18
N ASN A 37 -1.08 -10.47 0.57
CA ASN A 37 -2.00 -10.66 1.70
C ASN A 37 -1.42 -10.12 3.01
N LYS A 38 -0.11 -10.33 3.24
CA LYS A 38 0.57 -9.82 4.43
C LYS A 38 0.54 -8.29 4.50
N CYS A 39 0.81 -7.60 3.39
CA CYS A 39 0.74 -6.15 3.32
C CYS A 39 -0.69 -5.63 3.56
N LEU A 40 -1.69 -6.23 2.90
CA LEU A 40 -3.09 -5.83 3.07
C LEU A 40 -3.56 -6.02 4.52
N ALA A 41 -3.27 -7.17 5.13
CA ALA A 41 -3.58 -7.44 6.54
C ALA A 41 -2.86 -6.49 7.51
N SER A 42 -1.72 -5.91 7.10
CA SER A 42 -0.96 -4.94 7.89
C SER A 42 -1.40 -3.48 7.66
N GLY A 43 -2.54 -3.26 7.02
CA GLY A 43 -3.13 -1.93 6.82
C GLY A 43 -2.74 -1.23 5.52
N ALA A 44 -2.11 -1.92 4.57
CA ALA A 44 -2.04 -1.39 3.21
C ALA A 44 -3.45 -1.40 2.61
N GLN A 45 -3.85 -0.29 2.02
CA GLN A 45 -5.16 -0.13 1.43
C GLN A 45 -5.26 -0.82 0.07
N MET A 46 -4.15 -0.84 -0.67
CA MET A 46 -4.08 -1.51 -1.96
C MET A 46 -2.65 -1.97 -2.24
N PHE A 47 -2.52 -3.02 -3.04
CA PHE A 47 -1.27 -3.48 -3.60
C PHE A 47 -1.38 -3.46 -5.12
N MET A 48 -0.42 -2.84 -5.81
CA MET A 48 -0.37 -2.82 -7.27
C MET A 48 0.99 -3.31 -7.77
N GLN A 49 0.96 -4.07 -8.87
CA GLN A 49 2.15 -4.58 -9.51
C GLN A 49 2.75 -3.53 -10.45
N LYS A 50 4.08 -3.40 -10.45
CA LYS A 50 4.84 -2.58 -11.40
C LYS A 50 5.08 -3.36 -12.71
N PRO A 51 5.20 -2.67 -13.86
CA PRO A 51 5.01 -1.22 -14.05
C PRO A 51 3.53 -0.83 -14.02
N LEU A 52 3.24 0.36 -13.48
CA LEU A 52 1.88 0.88 -13.42
C LEU A 52 1.41 1.33 -14.81
N LYS A 53 0.13 1.11 -15.09
CA LYS A 53 -0.57 1.67 -16.26
C LYS A 53 -1.43 2.86 -15.83
N LEU A 54 -1.80 3.70 -16.81
CA LEU A 54 -2.73 4.82 -16.59
C LEU A 54 -4.04 4.36 -15.93
N SER A 55 -4.56 3.20 -16.33
CA SER A 55 -5.78 2.61 -15.76
C SER A 55 -5.65 2.21 -14.29
N ASP A 56 -4.44 2.01 -13.77
CA ASP A 56 -4.23 1.73 -12.34
C ASP A 56 -4.36 3.01 -11.50
N VAL A 57 -3.98 4.17 -12.06
CA VAL A 57 -4.15 5.47 -11.40
C VAL A 57 -5.63 5.86 -11.32
N GLU A 58 -6.42 5.52 -12.33
CA GLU A 58 -7.87 5.73 -12.31
C GLU A 58 -8.54 4.92 -11.19
N LYS A 59 -8.18 3.63 -11.06
CA LYS A 59 -8.65 2.79 -9.95
C LYS A 59 -8.25 3.37 -8.59
N LEU A 60 -7.01 3.87 -8.48
CA LEU A 60 -6.52 4.51 -7.26
C LEU A 60 -7.35 5.74 -6.89
N LYS A 61 -7.68 6.61 -7.85
CA LYS A 61 -8.50 7.80 -7.62
C LYS A 61 -9.88 7.43 -7.08
N CYS A 62 -10.57 6.50 -7.72
CA CYS A 62 -11.88 6.03 -7.24
C CYS A 62 -11.80 5.50 -5.81
N HIS A 63 -10.76 4.72 -5.51
CA HIS A 63 -10.60 4.10 -4.20
C HIS A 63 -10.24 5.10 -3.08
N LEU A 64 -9.41 6.11 -3.38
CA LEU A 64 -9.01 7.13 -2.39
C LEU A 64 -10.08 8.20 -2.18
N LEU A 65 -10.86 8.55 -3.21
CA LEU A 65 -11.94 9.55 -3.10
C LEU A 65 -13.11 9.03 -2.26
N ASN A 66 -13.35 7.71 -2.26
CA ASN A 66 -14.39 7.07 -1.47
C ASN A 66 -14.04 6.93 0.03
N PHE A 67 -12.81 7.22 0.45
CA PHE A 67 -12.36 7.09 1.84
C PHE A 67 -12.73 8.30 2.72
N ARG A 68 -13.36 9.34 2.14
CA ARG A 68 -13.76 10.57 2.83
C ARG A 68 -15.25 10.61 3.24
N SER A 69 -15.95 9.48 3.22
CA SER A 69 -17.35 9.35 3.63
C SER A 69 -17.49 8.58 4.93
#